data_AF-A7K736-F1
#
_entry.id   AF-A7K736-F1
#
_cell.length_a   1.000
_cell.length_b   1.000
_cell.length_c   1.000
_cell.angle_alpha   90.00
_cell.angle_beta   90.00
_cell.angle_gamma   90.00
#
_symmetry.space_group_name_H-M   'P 1'
#
loop_
_entity.id
_entity.type
_entity.pdbx_description
1 polymer ?
#
loop_
_entity_poly.entity_id
_entity_poly.type
_entity_poly.pdbx_seq_one_letter_code
_entity_poly.pdbx_strand_id
1 'polypeptide(L)'
;QAGMYVAADSFKLRPYHYLVTRILGGDDLHKGQGTFEVEMRDLSTILKLANYNSLILGDEICHGTEVSSGLAILAATIERLTAARTSFALSTHLHQVCSLIDSPVRYYHLSVIQREDLGIIYERKLKPGPGPSQYGIEVMGHIINDREFYTNALKYRKLINWKSPSLRPRSKSNSLTVFRPSKYNS
;
A
#
# COMPACT_ATOMS: atom_id res chain seq x y z
N GLN A 1 6.53 -21.69 12.07
CA GLN A 1 6.73 -21.88 13.54
C GLN A 1 6.42 -23.31 14.00
N ALA A 2 5.66 -24.11 13.24
CA ALA A 2 5.36 -25.52 13.56
C ALA A 2 6.55 -26.50 13.40
N GLY A 3 7.78 -26.03 13.14
CA GLY A 3 8.97 -26.89 13.00
C GLY A 3 9.12 -27.62 11.66
N MET A 4 8.47 -27.14 10.59
CA MET A 4 8.52 -27.76 9.25
C MET A 4 9.43 -27.00 8.29
N TYR A 5 9.89 -27.68 7.23
CA TYR A 5 10.53 -27.05 6.07
C TYR A 5 9.59 -26.03 5.41
N VAL A 6 10.18 -25.03 4.76
CA VAL A 6 9.45 -23.96 4.06
C VAL A 6 9.81 -23.97 2.57
N ALA A 7 8.90 -23.48 1.73
CA ALA A 7 9.11 -23.34 0.29
C ALA A 7 9.98 -22.11 -0.04
N ALA A 8 11.25 -22.15 0.34
CA ALA A 8 12.24 -21.11 0.04
C ALA A 8 13.66 -21.70 0.04
N ASP A 9 14.56 -21.14 -0.77
CA ASP A 9 15.98 -21.54 -0.78
C ASP A 9 16.67 -21.26 0.57
N SER A 10 16.25 -20.20 1.27
CA SER A 10 16.67 -19.90 2.64
C SER A 10 15.59 -19.09 3.37
N PHE A 11 15.46 -19.28 4.69
CA PHE A 11 14.48 -18.56 5.49
C PHE A 11 15.00 -18.29 6.90
N LYS A 12 15.08 -17.00 7.26
CA LYS A 12 15.37 -16.56 8.63
C LYS A 12 14.08 -16.09 9.29
N LEU A 13 13.57 -16.89 10.21
CA LEU A 13 12.38 -16.58 10.96
C LEU A 13 12.72 -15.93 12.30
N ARG A 14 12.03 -14.84 12.61
CA ARG A 14 11.83 -14.39 14.00
C ARG A 14 10.45 -14.87 14.44
N PRO A 15 10.29 -15.52 15.60
CA PRO A 15 8.97 -15.95 16.07
C PRO A 15 8.03 -14.75 16.29
N TYR A 16 6.81 -14.91 15.80
CA TYR A 16 5.68 -14.03 16.03
C TYR A 16 4.76 -14.63 17.09
N HIS A 17 4.21 -13.76 17.95
CA HIS A 17 3.13 -14.10 18.89
C HIS A 17 1.76 -13.92 18.24
N TYR A 18 1.65 -12.96 17.32
CA TYR A 18 0.40 -12.63 16.65
C TYR A 18 0.59 -12.64 15.14
N LEU A 19 -0.31 -13.32 14.44
CA LEU A 19 -0.54 -13.19 13.00
C LEU A 19 -1.94 -12.61 12.83
N VAL A 20 -2.03 -11.39 12.30
CA VAL A 20 -3.30 -10.70 12.09
C VAL A 20 -3.47 -10.44 10.61
N THR A 21 -4.60 -10.87 10.06
CA THR A 21 -4.90 -10.74 8.64
C THR A 21 -6.19 -9.95 8.45
N ARG A 22 -6.17 -8.95 7.57
CA ARG A 22 -7.35 -8.36 6.97
C ARG A 22 -7.24 -8.57 5.48
N ILE A 23 -7.87 -9.61 4.96
CA ILE A 23 -7.87 -9.92 3.53
C ILE A 23 -9.31 -9.83 3.06
N LEU A 24 -9.56 -9.11 1.96
CA LEU A 24 -10.91 -9.01 1.42
C LEU A 24 -11.40 -10.41 1.01
N GLY A 25 -12.38 -10.93 1.74
CA GLY A 25 -13.14 -12.12 1.39
C GLY A 25 -14.36 -11.73 0.56
N GLY A 26 -14.70 -12.53 -0.46
CA GLY A 26 -15.74 -12.22 -1.45
C GLY A 26 -17.18 -12.17 -0.92
N ASP A 27 -17.43 -12.40 0.36
CA ASP A 27 -18.75 -12.25 0.95
C ASP A 27 -18.58 -12.10 2.45
N ASP A 28 -19.17 -11.03 3.00
CA ASP A 28 -19.58 -11.07 4.40
C ASP A 28 -20.89 -10.31 4.54
N LEU A 29 -21.95 -11.12 4.56
CA LEU A 29 -23.34 -10.78 4.67
C LEU A 29 -23.64 -10.27 6.09
N HIS A 30 -22.97 -9.19 6.52
CA HIS A 30 -23.19 -8.55 7.81
C HIS A 30 -24.55 -7.83 7.78
N LYS A 31 -25.61 -8.60 8.07
CA LYS A 31 -26.99 -8.11 8.19
C LYS A 31 -27.08 -7.08 9.32
N GLY A 32 -26.78 -5.81 9.02
CA GLY A 32 -27.10 -4.66 9.86
C GLY A 32 -25.94 -3.74 10.27
N GLN A 33 -24.68 -4.01 9.91
CA GLN A 33 -23.55 -3.11 10.18
C GLN A 33 -22.97 -2.55 8.89
N GLY A 34 -22.53 -1.28 8.91
CA GLY A 34 -21.83 -0.68 7.78
C GLY A 34 -20.51 -1.42 7.55
N THR A 35 -20.22 -1.79 6.30
CA THR A 35 -18.98 -2.50 5.92
C THR A 35 -17.72 -1.78 6.40
N PHE A 36 -17.74 -0.45 6.42
CA PHE A 36 -16.64 0.37 6.93
C PHE A 36 -16.50 0.33 8.47
N GLU A 37 -17.59 0.23 9.22
CA GLU A 37 -17.52 0.14 10.69
C GLU A 37 -16.89 -1.18 11.14
N VAL A 38 -17.24 -2.29 10.48
CA VAL A 38 -16.62 -3.60 10.68
C VAL A 38 -15.11 -3.51 10.37
N GLU A 39 -14.76 -2.87 9.26
CA GLU A 39 -13.36 -2.64 8.89
C GLU A 39 -12.60 -1.81 9.95
N MET A 40 -13.23 -0.79 10.54
CA MET A 40 -12.61 0.00 11.62
C MET A 40 -12.43 -0.79 12.91
N ARG A 41 -13.29 -1.77 13.21
CA ARG A 41 -13.09 -2.71 14.33
C ARG A 41 -11.93 -3.66 14.09
N ASP A 42 -11.80 -4.17 12.87
CA ASP A 42 -10.65 -4.99 12.46
C ASP A 42 -9.35 -4.19 12.58
N LEU A 43 -9.35 -2.94 12.08
CA LEU A 43 -8.22 -2.03 12.21
C LEU A 43 -7.89 -1.74 13.68
N SER A 44 -8.90 -1.50 14.53
CA SER A 44 -8.70 -1.32 15.97
C SER A 44 -7.97 -2.52 16.60
N THR A 45 -8.35 -3.73 16.21
CA THR A 45 -7.70 -4.97 16.67
C THR A 45 -6.26 -5.06 16.18
N ILE A 46 -6.01 -4.75 14.90
CA ILE A 46 -4.67 -4.67 14.32
C ILE A 46 -3.78 -3.72 15.14
N LEU A 47 -4.26 -2.50 15.41
CA LEU A 47 -3.51 -1.48 16.14
C LEU A 47 -3.27 -1.87 17.61
N LYS A 48 -4.20 -2.59 18.23
CA LYS A 48 -4.07 -3.08 19.61
C LYS A 48 -3.02 -4.20 19.73
N LEU A 49 -2.96 -5.08 18.73
CA LEU A 49 -2.03 -6.21 18.72
C LEU A 49 -0.65 -5.85 18.16
N ALA A 50 -0.52 -4.73 17.44
CA ALA A 50 0.72 -4.28 16.82
C ALA A 50 1.89 -4.12 17.83
N ASN A 51 2.90 -4.97 17.70
CA ASN A 51 4.15 -4.91 18.44
C ASN A 51 5.29 -5.60 17.64
N TYR A 52 6.50 -5.57 18.21
CA TYR A 52 7.71 -6.15 17.61
C TYR A 52 7.61 -7.64 17.26
N ASN A 53 6.74 -8.40 17.93
CA ASN A 53 6.50 -9.82 17.69
C ASN A 53 5.18 -10.08 16.95
N SER A 54 4.68 -9.10 16.20
CA SER A 54 3.45 -9.25 15.39
C SER A 54 3.76 -9.24 13.90
N LEU A 55 3.00 -10.04 13.15
CA LEU A 55 2.94 -10.02 11.69
C LEU A 55 1.53 -9.60 11.26
N ILE A 56 1.43 -8.48 10.54
CA ILE A 56 0.17 -7.95 10.04
C ILE A 56 0.14 -8.04 8.51
N LEU A 57 -0.90 -8.66 7.96
CA LEU A 57 -1.14 -8.73 6.52
C LEU A 57 -2.48 -8.04 6.23
N GLY A 58 -2.46 -6.97 5.44
CA GLY A 58 -3.65 -6.19 5.12
C GLY A 58 -3.85 -6.06 3.62
N ASP A 59 -5.08 -6.22 3.17
CA ASP A 59 -5.50 -6.06 1.78
C ASP A 59 -6.57 -4.98 1.69
N GLU A 60 -6.26 -3.94 0.92
CA GLU A 60 -7.12 -2.79 0.64
C GLU A 60 -7.81 -2.20 1.87
N ILE A 61 -7.04 -1.98 2.94
CA ILE A 61 -7.54 -1.29 4.14
C ILE A 61 -8.10 0.09 3.74
N CYS A 62 -9.30 0.39 4.24
CA CYS A 62 -10.14 1.55 3.97
C CYS A 62 -10.72 1.60 2.56
N HIS A 63 -11.02 0.45 1.93
CA HIS A 63 -11.71 0.44 0.63
C HIS A 63 -13.14 1.01 0.72
N GLY A 64 -13.81 0.88 1.87
CA GLY A 64 -15.23 1.24 2.02
C GLY A 64 -15.53 2.73 2.24
N THR A 65 -14.55 3.63 2.12
CA THR A 65 -14.67 5.07 2.43
C THR A 65 -14.13 5.94 1.29
N GLU A 66 -14.41 7.23 1.34
CA GLU A 66 -13.83 8.21 0.43
C GLU A 66 -12.30 8.23 0.49
N VAL A 67 -11.68 8.47 -0.67
CA VAL A 67 -10.22 8.42 -0.87
C VAL A 67 -9.45 9.28 0.15
N SER A 68 -9.97 10.46 0.50
CA SER A 68 -9.32 11.37 1.46
C SER A 68 -9.21 10.74 2.86
N SER A 69 -10.29 10.13 3.34
CA SER A 69 -10.35 9.49 4.65
C SER A 69 -9.54 8.19 4.64
N GLY A 70 -9.66 7.39 3.58
CA GLY A 70 -8.86 6.18 3.41
C GLY A 70 -7.35 6.47 3.41
N LEU A 71 -6.90 7.52 2.72
CA LEU A 71 -5.50 7.95 2.72
C LEU A 71 -5.03 8.36 4.12
N ALA A 72 -5.82 9.16 4.83
CA ALA A 72 -5.45 9.64 6.16
C ALA A 72 -5.34 8.48 7.17
N ILE A 73 -6.32 7.58 7.17
CA ILE A 73 -6.36 6.42 8.07
C ILE A 73 -5.21 5.45 7.74
N LEU A 74 -4.98 5.16 6.45
CA LEU A 74 -3.89 4.28 6.04
C LEU A 74 -2.52 4.87 6.39
N ALA A 75 -2.32 6.17 6.18
CA ALA A 75 -1.08 6.85 6.57
C ALA A 75 -0.81 6.75 8.07
N ALA A 76 -1.80 7.10 8.90
CA ALA A 76 -1.70 6.98 10.35
C ALA A 76 -1.46 5.53 10.81
N THR A 77 -2.09 4.56 10.13
CA THR A 77 -1.89 3.13 10.39
C THR A 77 -0.44 2.74 10.14
N ILE A 78 0.13 3.10 8.99
CA ILE A 78 1.51 2.76 8.63
C ILE A 78 2.50 3.37 9.63
N GLU A 79 2.30 4.64 10.02
CA GLU A 79 3.14 5.28 11.03
C GLU A 79 3.08 4.56 12.38
N ARG A 80 1.88 4.18 12.82
CA ARG A 80 1.67 3.45 14.07
C ARG A 80 2.35 2.08 14.07
N LEU A 81 2.20 1.32 12.98
CA LEU A 81 2.84 0.00 12.83
C LEU A 81 4.36 0.11 12.80
N THR A 82 4.87 1.13 12.12
CA THR A 82 6.31 1.41 12.03
C THR A 82 6.89 1.80 13.39
N ALA A 83 6.23 2.69 14.13
CA ALA A 83 6.63 3.09 15.48
C ALA A 83 6.66 1.89 16.45
N ALA A 84 5.70 0.97 16.32
CA ALA A 84 5.66 -0.27 17.10
C ALA A 84 6.69 -1.33 16.63
N ARG A 85 7.48 -1.04 15.58
CA ARG A 85 8.45 -1.95 14.95
C ARG A 85 7.82 -3.28 14.53
N THR A 86 6.55 -3.22 14.13
CA THR A 86 5.77 -4.38 13.72
C THR A 86 6.19 -4.85 12.33
N SER A 87 6.21 -6.16 12.08
CA SER A 87 6.34 -6.66 10.71
C SER A 87 5.00 -6.58 10.01
N PHE A 88 4.93 -5.92 8.86
CA PHE A 88 3.69 -5.82 8.11
C PHE A 88 3.89 -5.83 6.59
N ALA A 89 2.85 -6.25 5.89
CA ALA A 89 2.69 -6.09 4.45
C ALA A 89 1.25 -5.65 4.15
N LEU A 90 1.09 -4.54 3.43
CA LEU A 90 -0.20 -3.95 3.08
C LEU A 90 -0.29 -3.79 1.56
N SER A 91 -1.37 -4.27 0.94
CA SER A 91 -1.78 -3.93 -0.43
C SER A 91 -2.80 -2.80 -0.42
N THR A 92 -2.70 -1.89 -1.39
CA THR A 92 -3.63 -0.78 -1.54
C THR A 92 -3.61 -0.23 -2.97
N HIS A 93 -4.74 0.29 -3.42
CA HIS A 93 -4.84 1.12 -4.62
C HIS A 93 -4.58 2.62 -4.34
N LEU A 94 -4.42 3.00 -3.06
CA LEU A 94 -4.20 4.38 -2.62
C LEU A 94 -2.73 4.82 -2.80
N HIS A 95 -2.25 4.87 -4.04
CA HIS A 95 -0.85 5.20 -4.36
C HIS A 95 -0.35 6.52 -3.75
N GLN A 96 -1.25 7.49 -3.55
CA GLN A 96 -0.94 8.81 -2.97
C GLN A 96 -0.41 8.71 -1.54
N VAL A 97 -0.68 7.62 -0.82
CA VAL A 97 -0.19 7.42 0.55
C VAL A 97 1.34 7.48 0.64
N CYS A 98 2.04 7.08 -0.43
CA CYS A 98 3.50 7.11 -0.52
C CYS A 98 4.08 8.53 -0.38
N SER A 99 3.28 9.56 -0.70
CA SER A 99 3.67 10.97 -0.59
C SER A 99 3.34 11.60 0.77
N LEU A 100 2.52 10.92 1.59
CA LEU A 100 2.07 11.40 2.89
C LEU A 100 2.96 10.93 4.04
N ILE A 101 3.65 9.80 3.87
CA ILE A 101 4.37 9.12 4.95
C ILE A 101 5.88 9.35 4.83
N ASP A 102 6.50 9.75 5.94
CA ASP A 102 7.97 9.87 6.07
C ASP A 102 8.59 8.71 6.89
N SER A 103 7.98 7.53 6.82
CA SER A 103 8.44 6.32 7.51
C SER A 103 9.39 5.49 6.64
N PRO A 104 10.32 4.73 7.23
CA PRO A 104 11.25 3.83 6.52
C PRO A 104 10.55 2.56 5.99
N VAL A 105 9.45 2.73 5.26
CA VAL A 105 8.70 1.65 4.61
C VAL A 105 9.24 1.41 3.21
N ARG A 106 9.18 0.16 2.76
CA ARG A 106 9.56 -0.22 1.40
C ARG A 106 8.32 -0.39 0.55
N TYR A 107 8.27 0.32 -0.56
CA TYR A 107 7.20 0.21 -1.54
C TYR A 107 7.54 -0.83 -2.60
N TYR A 108 6.54 -1.61 -2.97
CA TYR A 108 6.62 -2.60 -4.04
C TYR A 108 5.32 -2.58 -4.85
N HIS A 109 5.40 -3.05 -6.09
CA HIS A 109 4.25 -3.25 -6.96
C HIS A 109 4.39 -4.57 -7.72
N LEU A 110 3.25 -5.10 -8.19
CA LEU A 110 3.26 -6.22 -9.14
C LEU A 110 3.50 -5.68 -10.55
N SER A 111 4.51 -6.22 -11.22
CA SER A 111 4.90 -5.80 -12.56
C SER A 111 3.86 -6.19 -13.59
N VAL A 112 3.53 -5.23 -14.46
CA VAL A 112 2.69 -5.44 -15.64
C VAL A 112 3.41 -4.86 -16.84
N ILE A 113 3.48 -5.65 -17.92
CA ILE A 113 4.11 -5.26 -19.18
C ILE A 113 3.00 -5.12 -20.22
N GLN A 114 2.97 -3.99 -20.90
CA GLN A 114 2.16 -3.83 -22.10
C GLN A 114 3.03 -4.15 -23.32
N ARG A 115 2.53 -5.02 -24.20
CA ARG A 115 3.10 -5.23 -25.52
C ARG A 115 2.05 -4.97 -26.59
N GLU A 116 2.48 -4.40 -27.71
CA GLU A 116 1.58 -4.04 -28.81
C GLU A 116 0.95 -5.27 -29.47
N ASP A 117 1.65 -6.41 -29.47
CA ASP A 117 1.26 -7.66 -30.11
C ASP A 117 0.48 -8.62 -29.19
N LEU A 118 0.78 -8.62 -27.89
CA LEU A 118 0.25 -9.57 -26.90
C LEU A 118 -0.68 -8.93 -25.87
N GLY A 119 -0.91 -7.62 -25.98
CA GLY A 119 -1.73 -6.86 -25.03
C GLY A 119 -1.06 -6.76 -23.66
N ILE A 120 -1.85 -6.98 -22.61
CA ILE A 120 -1.40 -6.85 -21.22
C ILE A 120 -0.86 -8.17 -20.69
N ILE A 121 0.37 -8.14 -20.20
CA ILE A 121 1.04 -9.29 -19.58
C ILE A 121 1.28 -9.02 -18.10
N TYR A 122 0.54 -9.73 -17.25
CA TYR A 122 0.74 -9.74 -15.80
C TYR A 122 1.91 -10.67 -15.45
N GLU A 123 3.11 -10.12 -15.24
CA GLU A 123 4.28 -10.95 -14.89
C GLU A 123 4.16 -11.62 -13.51
N ARG A 124 3.28 -11.09 -12.65
CA ARG A 124 3.13 -11.51 -11.22
C ARG A 124 4.45 -11.46 -10.44
N LYS A 125 5.38 -10.60 -10.88
CA LYS A 125 6.66 -10.36 -10.20
C LYS A 125 6.58 -9.10 -9.36
N LEU A 126 6.95 -9.21 -8.09
CA LEU A 126 7.06 -8.07 -7.20
C LEU A 126 8.33 -7.26 -7.55
N LYS A 127 8.17 -5.97 -7.87
CA LYS A 127 9.26 -5.04 -8.20
C LYS A 127 9.30 -3.87 -7.22
N PRO A 128 10.49 -3.32 -6.92
CA PRO A 128 10.62 -2.20 -5.99
C PRO A 128 9.96 -0.92 -6.52
N GLY A 129 9.53 -0.06 -5.61
CA GLY A 129 8.85 1.20 -5.90
C GLY A 129 7.33 1.06 -5.94
N PRO A 130 6.59 2.19 -5.90
CA PRO A 130 5.12 2.21 -5.83
C PRO A 130 4.42 1.79 -7.13
N GLY A 131 5.19 1.54 -8.19
CA GLY A 131 4.66 1.20 -9.51
C GLY A 131 4.03 2.41 -10.22
N PRO A 132 3.52 2.20 -11.45
CA PRO A 132 2.72 3.20 -12.15
C PRO A 132 1.40 3.42 -11.40
N SER A 133 1.05 4.69 -11.16
CA SER A 133 -0.15 5.08 -10.40
C SER A 133 -1.45 4.97 -11.19
N GLN A 134 -1.38 4.75 -12.50
CA GLN A 134 -2.51 4.78 -13.42
C GLN A 134 -2.37 3.64 -14.42
N TYR A 135 -3.18 2.60 -14.22
CA TYR A 135 -3.17 1.41 -15.05
C TYR A 135 -4.58 0.90 -15.40
N GLY A 136 -5.60 1.30 -14.65
CA GLY A 136 -6.97 0.79 -14.84
C GLY A 136 -7.59 1.18 -16.18
N ILE A 137 -7.29 2.38 -16.72
CA ILE A 137 -7.83 2.80 -18.02
C ILE A 137 -7.13 2.05 -19.15
N GLU A 138 -5.82 1.80 -19.01
CA GLU A 138 -5.04 1.00 -19.92
C GLU A 138 -5.61 -0.42 -19.98
N VAL A 139 -5.86 -1.07 -18.83
CA VAL A 139 -6.54 -2.38 -18.75
C VAL A 139 -7.91 -2.34 -19.43
N MET A 140 -8.71 -1.33 -19.09
CA MET A 140 -10.04 -1.17 -19.67
C MET A 140 -9.99 -1.07 -21.19
N GLY A 141 -9.05 -0.31 -21.75
CA GLY A 141 -8.91 -0.15 -23.21
C GLY A 141 -8.54 -1.43 -23.95
N HIS A 142 -7.92 -2.41 -23.28
CA HIS A 142 -7.65 -3.74 -23.86
C HIS A 142 -8.84 -4.69 -23.76
N ILE A 143 -9.75 -4.50 -22.81
CA ILE A 143 -10.92 -5.37 -22.58
C ILE A 143 -12.14 -4.83 -23.33
N ILE A 144 -12.39 -3.54 -23.23
CA ILE A 144 -13.52 -2.85 -23.83
C ILE A 144 -13.08 -2.38 -25.22
N ASN A 145 -13.51 -3.11 -26.26
CA ASN A 145 -13.22 -2.79 -27.66
C ASN A 145 -14.11 -1.65 -28.20
N ASP A 146 -14.12 -0.52 -27.50
CA ASP A 146 -14.84 0.70 -27.88
C ASP A 146 -13.90 1.91 -27.79
N ARG A 147 -13.52 2.42 -28.97
CA ARG A 147 -12.57 3.52 -29.11
C ARG A 147 -13.15 4.85 -28.62
N GLU A 148 -14.45 5.05 -28.76
CA GLU A 148 -15.11 6.27 -28.29
C GLU A 148 -15.18 6.27 -26.77
N PHE A 149 -15.60 5.15 -26.16
CA PHE A 149 -15.61 4.97 -24.72
C PHE A 149 -14.21 5.14 -24.11
N TYR A 150 -13.18 4.54 -24.72
CA TYR A 150 -11.80 4.68 -24.28
C TYR A 150 -11.32 6.14 -24.32
N THR A 151 -11.61 6.85 -25.41
CA THR A 151 -11.27 8.27 -25.58
C THR A 151 -11.96 9.14 -24.54
N ASN A 152 -13.24 8.85 -24.26
CA ASN A 152 -14.01 9.55 -23.24
C ASN A 152 -13.46 9.29 -21.83
N ALA A 153 -13.10 8.05 -21.49
CA ALA A 153 -12.45 7.73 -20.22
C ALA A 153 -11.14 8.51 -20.03
N LEU A 154 -10.30 8.59 -21.07
CA LEU A 154 -9.06 9.38 -21.05
C LEU A 154 -9.33 10.88 -20.84
N LYS A 155 -10.39 11.42 -21.44
CA LYS A 155 -10.82 12.80 -21.25
C LYS A 155 -11.17 13.07 -19.78
N TYR A 156 -11.98 12.20 -19.15
CA TYR A 156 -12.34 12.36 -17.73
C TYR A 156 -11.15 12.21 -16.79
N ARG A 157 -10.21 11.29 -17.06
CA ARG A 157 -8.97 11.18 -16.27
C ARG A 157 -8.18 12.50 -16.23
N LYS A 158 -8.04 13.18 -17.37
CA LYS A 158 -7.34 14.46 -17.44
C LYS A 158 -8.02 15.52 -16.56
N LEU A 159 -9.36 15.54 -16.53
CA LEU A 159 -10.13 16.47 -15.69
C LEU A 159 -9.95 16.19 -14.19
N ILE A 160 -9.89 14.93 -13.78
CA ILE A 160 -9.67 14.54 -12.37
C ILE A 160 -8.26 14.93 -11.90
N ASN A 161 -7.24 14.64 -12.71
CA ASN A 161 -5.86 14.99 -12.39
C ASN A 161 -5.63 16.50 -12.35
N TRP A 162 -6.32 17.27 -13.20
CA TRP A 162 -6.27 18.73 -13.16
C TRP A 162 -6.79 19.31 -11.85
N LYS A 163 -7.89 18.74 -11.31
CA LYS A 163 -8.50 19.18 -10.05
C LYS A 163 -7.74 18.73 -8.79
N SER A 164 -6.77 17.84 -8.94
CA SER A 164 -5.95 17.30 -7.84
C SER A 164 -4.50 17.70 -8.10
N PRO A 165 -4.07 18.94 -7.81
CA PRO A 165 -2.68 19.32 -7.98
C PRO A 165 -1.83 18.37 -7.14
N SER A 166 -0.76 17.83 -7.73
CA SER A 166 0.19 16.98 -7.04
C SER A 166 0.60 17.62 -5.70
N LEU A 167 0.44 16.86 -4.61
CA LEU A 167 1.04 17.20 -3.33
C LEU A 167 2.55 17.43 -3.59
N ARG A 168 3.04 18.58 -3.10
CA ARG A 168 4.28 19.26 -3.50
C ARG A 168 5.48 18.30 -3.66
N PRO A 169 6.42 18.59 -4.58
CA PRO A 169 7.73 17.97 -4.53
C PRO A 169 8.40 18.31 -3.19
N ARG A 170 9.02 17.31 -2.54
CA ARG A 170 9.92 17.51 -1.39
C ARG A 170 10.87 18.67 -1.69
N SER A 171 10.82 19.72 -0.88
CA SER A 171 11.89 20.73 -0.91
C SER A 171 13.20 20.04 -0.58
N LYS A 172 14.21 20.17 -1.45
CA LYS A 172 15.59 19.85 -1.10
C LYS A 172 15.98 20.70 0.10
N SER A 173 15.97 20.11 1.30
CA SER A 173 16.62 20.71 2.46
C SER A 173 18.12 20.63 2.24
N ASN A 174 18.69 21.70 1.70
CA ASN A 174 20.09 22.01 1.89
C ASN A 174 20.31 22.29 3.38
N SER A 175 20.91 21.34 4.09
CA SER A 175 21.70 21.64 5.28
C SER A 175 22.84 20.64 5.38
N LEU A 176 23.98 21.04 4.81
CA LEU A 176 25.27 20.59 5.30
C LEU A 176 25.34 20.96 6.79
N THR A 177 25.21 19.97 7.67
CA THR A 177 25.67 20.12 9.05
C THR A 177 26.78 19.11 9.27
N VAL A 178 27.99 19.64 9.25
CA VAL A 178 29.25 18.97 9.53
C VAL A 178 29.14 18.24 10.87
N PHE A 179 29.21 16.91 10.84
CA PHE A 179 29.42 16.11 12.04
C PHE A 179 30.87 16.34 12.50
N ARG A 180 31.07 17.09 13.59
CA ARG A 180 32.35 17.16 14.31
C ARG A 180 32.34 16.12 15.44
N PRO A 181 33.37 15.28 15.59
CA PRO A 181 33.46 14.37 16.72
C PRO A 181 33.83 15.14 18.00
N SER A 182 33.05 14.95 19.07
CA SER A 182 33.41 15.45 20.40
C SER A 182 34.43 14.51 21.04
N LYS A 183 35.60 15.08 21.35
CA LYS A 183 36.59 14.48 22.25
C LYS A 183 36.07 14.53 23.69
N TYR A 184 36.46 13.53 24.48
CA TYR A 184 36.35 13.42 25.94
C TYR A 184 34.94 13.26 26.53
N ASN A 185 34.68 12.05 27.03
CA ASN A 185 34.54 11.86 28.47
C ASN A 185 35.07 10.46 28.85
N SER A 186 35.89 10.50 29.90
CA SER A 186 36.48 9.48 30.78
C SER A 186 35.99 8.05 30.69
#